data_AF-A0A920FBM3-F1
#
_entry.id   AF-A0A920FBM3-F1
#
_cell.length_a   1.000
_cell.length_b   1.000
_cell.length_c   1.000
_cell.angle_alpha   90.00
_cell.angle_beta   90.00
_cell.angle_gamma   90.00
#
_symmetry.space_group_name_H-M   'P 1'
#
loop_
_entity.id
_entity.type
_entity.pdbx_description
1 polymer ?
#
loop_
_entity_poly.entity_id
_entity_poly.type
_entity_poly.pdbx_seq_one_letter_code
_entity_poly.pdbx_strand_id
1 'polypeptide(L)'
;MAYRNWLGLMKGDLSTKFKKDGQYIERYLNSDLEITDRKGVKTFLKGRSLLLARNVGHLMTTPFVLDEYGEEVGEGLVDAICTVLIAKHNIDLKAAQKLNS
;
A
#
# COMPACT_ATOMS: atom_id res chain seq x y z
N MET A 1 13.27 1.15 -3.29
CA MET A 1 12.18 2.10 -3.59
C MET A 1 10.79 1.47 -3.55
N ALA A 2 10.61 0.23 -4.02
CA ALA A 2 9.31 -0.45 -4.04
C ALA A 2 8.60 -0.52 -2.67
N TYR A 3 9.29 -0.96 -1.61
CA TYR A 3 8.70 -1.04 -0.27
C TYR A 3 8.24 0.32 0.28
N ARG A 4 8.93 1.41 -0.07
CA ARG A 4 8.52 2.77 0.34
C ARG A 4 7.20 3.17 -0.32
N ASN A 5 7.04 2.86 -1.61
CA ASN A 5 5.78 3.10 -2.32
C ASN A 5 4.66 2.24 -1.74
N TRP A 6 4.93 0.96 -1.46
CA TRP A 6 3.97 0.07 -0.80
C TRP A 6 3.57 0.59 0.58
N LEU A 7 4.51 1.14 1.35
CA LEU A 7 4.24 1.76 2.65
C LEU A 7 3.33 2.97 2.52
N GLY A 8 3.58 3.86 1.57
CA GLY A 8 2.71 5.01 1.33
C GLY A 8 1.30 4.60 0.90
N LEU A 9 1.17 3.52 0.11
CA LEU A 9 -0.13 2.96 -0.26
C LEU A 9 -0.88 2.41 0.95
N MET A 10 -0.20 1.69 1.84
CA MET A 10 -0.82 1.09 3.03
C MET A 10 -1.14 2.12 4.12
N LYS A 11 -0.40 3.23 4.19
CA LYS A 11 -0.70 4.38 5.06
C LYS A 11 -1.76 5.32 4.50
N GLY A 12 -1.93 5.32 3.17
CA GLY A 12 -2.87 6.20 2.50
C GLY A 12 -2.31 7.61 2.19
N ASP A 13 -1.01 7.82 2.32
CA ASP A 13 -0.34 9.13 2.19
C ASP A 13 0.55 9.26 0.94
N LEU A 14 0.54 8.26 0.06
CA LEU A 14 1.34 8.31 -1.16
C LEU A 14 0.88 9.45 -2.09
N SER A 15 1.80 10.38 -2.36
CA SER A 15 1.63 11.42 -3.39
C SER A 15 2.84 11.52 -4.32
N THR A 16 2.65 12.14 -5.47
CA THR A 16 3.72 12.47 -6.42
C THR A 16 3.46 13.79 -7.12
N LYS A 17 4.53 14.56 -7.36
CA LYS A 17 4.49 15.86 -8.05
C LYS A 17 5.19 15.75 -9.38
N PHE A 18 4.53 16.19 -10.45
CA PHE A 18 5.11 16.19 -11.79
C PHE A 18 4.63 17.39 -12.61
N LYS A 19 5.40 17.74 -13.65
CA LYS A 19 5.10 18.88 -14.52
C LYS A 19 4.22 18.43 -15.69
N LYS A 20 3.15 19.17 -15.95
CA LYS A 20 2.26 19.01 -17.12
C LYS A 20 1.88 20.40 -17.62
N ASP A 21 2.03 20.64 -18.92
CA ASP A 21 1.69 21.93 -19.57
C ASP A 21 2.30 23.16 -18.88
N GLY A 22 3.55 23.04 -18.42
CA GLY A 22 4.25 24.12 -17.73
C GLY A 22 3.95 24.24 -16.23
N GLN A 23 2.90 23.59 -15.73
CA GLN A 23 2.45 23.67 -14.33
C GLN A 23 2.81 22.40 -13.54
N TYR A 24 3.03 22.54 -12.23
CA TYR A 24 3.19 21.40 -11.34
C TYR A 24 1.83 20.88 -10.88
N ILE A 25 1.60 19.58 -11.06
CA ILE A 25 0.41 18.87 -10.59
C ILE A 25 0.84 17.88 -9.52
N GLU A 26 0.09 17.82 -8.43
CA GLU A 26 0.22 16.80 -7.40
C GLU A 26 -0.89 15.76 -7.55
N ARG A 27 -0.52 14.48 -7.54
CA ARG A 27 -1.43 13.34 -7.55
C ARG A 27 -1.32 12.58 -6.24
N TYR A 28 -2.46 12.27 -5.64
CA TYR A 28 -2.60 11.54 -4.39
C TYR A 28 -3.71 10.49 -4.51
N LEU A 29 -3.92 9.70 -3.46
CA LEU A 29 -4.93 8.64 -3.44
C LEU A 29 -6.35 9.21 -3.32
N ASN A 30 -7.26 8.79 -4.21
CA ASN A 30 -8.65 9.23 -4.19
C ASN A 30 -9.36 8.88 -2.87
N SER A 31 -10.27 9.74 -2.41
CA SER A 31 -11.17 9.45 -1.29
C SER A 31 -12.27 8.46 -1.67
N ASP A 32 -12.99 7.96 -0.68
CA ASP A 32 -14.22 7.21 -0.93
C ASP A 32 -15.31 8.17 -1.46
N LEU A 33 -16.27 7.63 -2.22
CA LEU A 33 -17.34 8.38 -2.87
C LEU A 33 -18.61 8.34 -2.02
N GLU A 34 -19.13 9.50 -1.63
CA GLU A 34 -20.45 9.61 -0.98
C GLU A 34 -21.56 9.46 -2.02
N ILE A 35 -22.53 8.58 -1.76
CA ILE A 35 -23.71 8.36 -2.59
C ILE A 35 -24.97 8.30 -1.73
N THR A 36 -26.11 8.64 -2.34
CA THR A 36 -27.43 8.47 -1.71
C THR A 36 -28.11 7.25 -2.32
N ASP A 37 -28.53 6.31 -1.48
CA ASP A 37 -29.23 5.11 -1.93
C ASP A 37 -30.70 5.41 -2.31
N ARG A 38 -31.41 4.39 -2.80
CA ARG A 38 -32.83 4.52 -3.20
C ARG A 38 -33.77 4.86 -2.04
N LYS A 39 -33.33 4.70 -0.79
CA LYS A 39 -34.09 5.01 0.43
C LYS A 39 -33.73 6.40 0.99
N GLY A 40 -32.86 7.16 0.31
CA GLY A 40 -32.40 8.46 0.77
C GLY A 40 -31.28 8.40 1.81
N VAL A 41 -30.70 7.21 2.07
CA VAL A 41 -29.63 7.03 3.06
C VAL A 41 -28.28 7.31 2.42
N LYS A 42 -27.45 8.12 3.09
CA LYS A 42 -26.07 8.36 2.67
C LYS A 42 -25.20 7.12 2.94
N THR A 43 -24.44 6.69 1.95
CA THR A 43 -23.47 5.60 2.06
C THR A 43 -22.20 5.91 1.27
N PHE A 44 -21.13 5.16 1.51
CA PHE A 44 -19.82 5.37 0.89
C PHE A 44 -19.41 4.18 0.02
N LEU A 45 -19.00 4.46 -1.22
CA LEU A 45 -18.35 3.51 -2.11
C LEU A 45 -16.84 3.68 -2.07
N LYS A 46 -16.10 2.57 -2.13
CA LYS A 46 -14.63 2.61 -2.18
C LYS A 46 -14.16 3.27 -3.47
N GLY A 47 -13.42 4.37 -3.33
CA GLY A 47 -12.90 5.14 -4.46
C GLY A 47 -11.53 4.68 -4.97
N ARG A 48 -11.00 3.60 -4.39
CA ARG A 48 -9.68 3.01 -4.70
C ARG A 48 -9.84 1.53 -5.01
N SER A 49 -9.01 1.04 -5.93
CA SER A 49 -8.97 -0.39 -6.26
C SER A 49 -8.43 -1.22 -5.09
N LEU A 50 -8.77 -2.50 -5.08
CA LEU A 50 -8.08 -3.48 -4.26
C LEU A 50 -6.64 -3.65 -4.79
N LEU A 51 -5.66 -3.51 -3.90
CA LEU A 51 -4.24 -3.62 -4.24
C LEU A 51 -3.74 -5.02 -3.90
N LEU A 52 -3.01 -5.64 -4.83
CA LEU A 52 -2.27 -6.88 -4.63
C LEU A 52 -0.77 -6.59 -4.75
N ALA A 53 0.02 -7.18 -3.85
CA ALA A 53 1.47 -7.16 -3.94
C ALA A 53 1.95 -8.44 -4.64
N ARG A 54 2.72 -8.29 -5.72
CA ARG A 54 3.36 -9.42 -6.41
C ARG A 54 4.80 -9.51 -5.97
N ASN A 55 5.04 -10.41 -5.02
CA ASN A 55 6.38 -10.71 -4.52
C ASN A 55 7.17 -11.52 -5.55
N VAL A 56 8.49 -11.52 -5.41
CA VAL A 56 9.34 -12.40 -6.20
C VAL A 56 9.14 -13.87 -5.82
N GLY A 57 9.43 -14.76 -6.76
CA GLY A 57 9.32 -16.20 -6.57
C GLY A 57 10.47 -16.79 -5.74
N HIS A 58 10.51 -18.12 -5.64
CA HIS A 58 11.45 -18.84 -4.76
C HIS A 58 12.89 -18.98 -5.31
N LEU A 59 13.17 -18.48 -6.51
CA LEU A 59 14.44 -18.74 -7.20
C LEU A 59 15.57 -17.80 -6.77
N MET A 60 15.28 -16.51 -6.60
CA MET A 60 16.31 -15.50 -6.38
C MET A 60 16.68 -15.40 -4.90
N THR A 61 17.98 -15.30 -4.61
CA THR A 61 18.51 -14.84 -3.33
C THR A 61 18.86 -13.35 -3.42
N THR A 62 19.11 -12.73 -2.27
CA THR A 62 19.50 -11.33 -2.23
C THR A 62 20.60 -11.07 -1.20
N PRO A 63 21.59 -10.22 -1.53
CA PRO A 63 22.61 -9.81 -0.57
C PRO A 63 22.11 -8.80 0.46
N PHE A 64 20.82 -8.39 0.42
CA PHE A 64 20.28 -7.42 1.37
C PHE A 64 20.19 -7.96 2.81
N VAL A 65 20.08 -9.28 2.96
CA VAL A 65 20.02 -9.97 4.25
C VAL A 65 20.89 -11.20 4.15
N LEU A 66 21.80 -11.34 5.10
CA LEU A 66 22.63 -12.52 5.26
C LEU A 66 22.15 -13.34 6.44
N ASP A 67 22.27 -14.66 6.34
CA ASP A 67 22.00 -15.56 7.45
C ASP A 67 23.17 -15.64 8.45
N GLU A 68 23.05 -16.55 9.43
CA GLU A 68 24.08 -16.74 10.46
C GLU A 68 25.42 -17.27 9.93
N TYR A 69 25.43 -17.85 8.73
CA TYR A 69 26.62 -18.36 8.05
C TYR A 69 27.20 -17.35 7.04
N GLY A 70 26.53 -16.20 6.86
CA GLY A 70 26.92 -15.16 5.91
C GLY A 70 26.42 -15.39 4.48
N GLU A 71 25.47 -16.30 4.28
CA GLU A 71 24.90 -16.63 2.98
C GLU A 71 23.68 -15.74 2.65
N GLU A 72 23.45 -15.50 1.37
CA GLU A 72 22.29 -14.71 0.91
C GLU A 72 20.97 -15.43 1.15
N VAL A 73 20.00 -14.72 1.70
CA VAL A 73 18.66 -15.27 1.94
C VAL A 73 17.79 -15.16 0.69
N GLY A 74 16.82 -16.07 0.53
CA GLY A 74 15.81 -16.01 -0.53
C GLY A 74 15.03 -14.69 -0.55
N GLU A 75 15.08 -13.97 -1.67
CA GLU A 75 14.46 -12.65 -1.82
C GLU A 75 12.94 -12.70 -1.64
N GLY A 76 12.29 -13.79 -2.08
CA GLY A 76 10.84 -13.97 -1.91
C GLY A 76 10.39 -14.02 -0.45
N LEU A 77 11.23 -14.52 0.45
CA LEU A 77 10.96 -14.52 1.89
C LEU A 77 11.07 -13.11 2.46
N VAL A 78 12.12 -12.38 2.08
CA VAL A 78 12.31 -10.97 2.46
C VAL A 78 11.11 -10.13 2.00
N ASP A 79 10.68 -10.31 0.75
CA ASP A 79 9.49 -9.67 0.18
C ASP A 79 8.24 -9.97 1.00
N ALA A 80 8.01 -11.24 1.37
CA ALA A 80 6.84 -11.64 2.16
C ALA A 80 6.82 -10.95 3.53
N ILE A 81 7.96 -10.92 4.23
CA ILE A 81 8.10 -10.26 5.53
C ILE A 81 7.83 -8.76 5.38
N CYS A 82 8.49 -8.09 4.44
CA CYS A 82 8.34 -6.65 4.24
C CYS A 82 6.91 -6.27 3.83
N THR A 83 6.32 -6.98 2.87
CA THR A 83 4.98 -6.66 2.35
C THR A 83 3.88 -6.87 3.39
N VAL A 84 3.95 -7.95 4.17
CA VAL A 84 3.00 -8.24 5.27
C VAL A 84 3.15 -7.24 6.41
N LEU A 85 4.39 -6.95 6.84
CA LEU A 85 4.65 -5.99 7.91
C LEU A 85 4.11 -4.60 7.54
N ILE A 86 4.34 -4.17 6.30
CA ILE A 86 3.85 -2.89 5.80
C ILE A 86 2.31 -2.89 5.68
N ALA A 87 1.69 -4.00 5.25
CA ALA A 87 0.24 -4.13 5.14
C ALA A 87 -0.49 -3.98 6.48
N LYS A 88 0.19 -4.23 7.61
CA LYS A 88 -0.35 -4.02 8.96
C LYS A 88 -0.87 -2.58 9.16
N HIS A 89 -0.21 -1.58 8.60
CA HIS A 89 -0.66 -0.18 8.69
C HIS A 89 -2.10 0.01 8.19
N ASN A 90 -2.47 -0.64 7.08
CA ASN A 90 -3.82 -0.57 6.53
C ASN A 90 -4.84 -1.30 7.42
N ILE A 91 -4.44 -2.41 8.05
CA ILE A 91 -5.30 -3.16 8.97
C ILE A 91 -5.59 -2.32 10.22
N ASP A 92 -4.55 -1.73 10.81
CA ASP A 92 -4.67 -0.89 12.01
C ASP A 92 -5.52 0.36 11.73
N LEU A 93 -5.31 1.02 10.57
CA LEU A 93 -6.12 2.17 10.15
C LEU A 93 -7.59 1.80 10.00
N LYS A 94 -7.91 0.66 9.39
CA LYS A 94 -9.28 0.17 9.25
C LYS A 94 -9.90 -0.18 10.60
N ALA A 95 -9.14 -0.77 11.52
CA ALA A 95 -9.59 -1.07 12.87
C ALA A 95 -9.94 0.22 13.63
N ALA A 96 -9.09 1.24 13.55
CA ALA A 96 -9.33 2.55 14.15
C ALA A 96 -10.56 3.25 13.55
N GLN A 97 -10.76 3.16 12.22
CA GLN A 97 -11.94 3.73 11.56
C GLN A 97 -13.24 3.04 12.01
N LYS A 98 -13.22 1.72 12.19
CA LYS A 98 -14.38 0.95 12.65
C LYS A 98 -14.76 1.25 14.10
N LEU A 99 -13.80 1.62 14.95
CA LEU A 99 -14.06 2.05 16.34
C LEU A 99 -14.75 3.43 16.40
N ASN A 100 -14.59 4.25 15.36
CA ASN A 100 -15.11 5.62 15.29
C ASN A 100 -16.39 5.75 14.43
N SER A 101 -16.93 4.63 13.93
CA SER A 101 -18.14 4.55 13.08
C SER A 101 -19.28 3.87 13.82
#